data_AF-A0A8T4ZGI7-F1
#
_entry.id   AF-A0A8T4ZGI7-F1
#
_cell.length_a   1.000
_cell.length_b   1.000
_cell.length_c   1.000
_cell.angle_alpha   90.00
_cell.angle_beta   90.00
_cell.angle_gamma   90.00
#
_symmetry.space_group_name_H-M   'P 1'
#
loop_
_entity.id
_entity.type
_entity.pdbx_description
1 polymer ?
#
loop_
_entity_poly.entity_id
_entity_poly.type
_entity_poly.pdbx_seq_one_letter_code
_entity_poly.pdbx_strand_id
1 'polypeptide(L)'
;MEGILQTIRQDIEAALRAFEREDFENLNIFANRIMADVVFSTEGKLALPGFFLKNIAFVYGNLKTRAPATSFSTAKSIGSRYLDSLGKLVAKSDFDENRLWQEYHEFSDKIRKFQMNEFEETSYKDNLDFTHHAIKWLIRYLDEKRDILFDPNNVFLKGLLNEMDRIFRVHGGELIDTYAISLVTALDGYYDYFRLAYKTPDAGINQNKVKEIIFPFVDKIVNILSSEEINVSEVDGVLWELIRGWREFFIHYMELRPRPGFVVERGIELPEEAKKRLTETITRALEKEVGVKK
;
A
#
# COMPACT_ATOMS: atom_id res chain seq x y z
N MET A 1 -7.70 27.20 -4.60
CA MET A 1 -7.52 26.10 -5.58
C MET A 1 -6.11 26.09 -6.14
N GLU A 2 -5.61 27.19 -6.73
CA GLU A 2 -4.23 27.27 -7.25
C GLU A 2 -3.14 26.94 -6.22
N GLY A 3 -3.33 27.35 -4.96
CA GLY A 3 -2.41 27.01 -3.87
C GLY A 3 -2.30 25.51 -3.56
N ILE A 4 -3.41 24.74 -3.65
CA ILE A 4 -3.39 23.30 -3.36
C ILE A 4 -2.69 22.53 -4.49
N LEU A 5 -2.99 22.89 -5.74
CA LEU A 5 -2.29 22.32 -6.89
C LEU A 5 -0.79 22.63 -6.85
N GLN A 6 -0.41 23.83 -6.41
CA GLN A 6 0.99 24.18 -6.19
C GLN A 6 1.63 23.32 -5.09
N THR A 7 0.94 23.09 -3.96
CA THR A 7 1.44 22.20 -2.90
C THR A 7 1.63 20.76 -3.40
N ILE A 8 0.65 20.21 -4.13
CA ILE A 8 0.74 18.87 -4.71
C ILE A 8 1.95 18.76 -5.65
N ARG A 9 2.19 19.77 -6.49
CA ARG A 9 3.37 19.82 -7.38
C ARG A 9 4.67 19.85 -6.59
N GLN A 10 4.75 20.62 -5.50
CA GLN A 10 5.92 20.64 -4.62
C GLN A 10 6.18 19.29 -3.97
N ASP A 11 5.14 18.58 -3.53
CA ASP A 11 5.29 17.24 -2.96
C ASP A 11 5.71 16.20 -4.02
N ILE A 12 5.25 16.33 -5.27
CA ILE A 12 5.72 15.48 -6.38
C ILE A 12 7.20 15.74 -6.67
N GLU A 13 7.64 16.99 -6.70
CA GLU A 13 9.07 17.31 -6.83
C GLU A 13 9.90 16.77 -5.65
N ALA A 14 9.36 16.81 -4.44
CA ALA A 14 10.01 16.23 -3.28
C ALA A 14 10.09 14.70 -3.37
N ALA A 15 9.03 14.03 -3.82
CA ALA A 15 8.97 12.60 -4.09
C ALA A 15 10.00 12.19 -5.15
N LEU A 16 10.10 12.92 -6.26
CA LEU A 16 11.12 12.73 -7.29
C LEU A 16 12.54 12.77 -6.71
N ARG A 17 12.84 13.80 -5.91
CA ARG A 17 14.15 13.92 -5.24
C ARG A 17 14.42 12.79 -4.24
N ALA A 18 13.40 12.34 -3.51
CA ALA A 18 13.51 11.22 -2.58
C ALA A 18 13.82 9.91 -3.32
N PHE A 19 13.16 9.66 -4.45
CA PHE A 19 13.42 8.50 -5.30
C PHE A 19 14.86 8.47 -5.82
N GLU A 20 15.36 9.60 -6.33
CA GLU A 20 16.74 9.69 -6.83
C GLU A 20 17.78 9.39 -5.75
N ARG A 21 17.50 9.82 -4.51
CA ARG A 21 18.31 9.53 -3.31
C ARG A 21 18.06 8.14 -2.71
N GLU A 22 17.18 7.35 -3.33
CA GLU A 22 16.77 6.03 -2.86
C GLU A 22 16.23 6.02 -1.43
N ASP A 23 15.57 7.13 -1.07
CA ASP A 23 14.90 7.35 0.20
C ASP A 23 13.41 7.04 0.03
N PHE A 24 13.12 5.74 -0.03
CA PHE A 24 11.77 5.25 -0.27
C PHE A 24 10.83 5.47 0.93
N GLU A 25 11.37 5.72 2.12
CA GLU A 25 10.58 6.13 3.27
C GLU A 25 10.02 7.54 3.06
N ASN A 26 10.87 8.51 2.70
CA ASN A 26 10.39 9.86 2.38
C ASN A 26 9.51 9.88 1.14
N LEU A 27 9.78 9.03 0.14
CA LEU A 27 8.88 8.86 -1.01
C LEU A 27 7.46 8.47 -0.56
N ASN A 28 7.32 7.50 0.35
CA ASN A 28 6.03 7.13 0.93
C ASN A 28 5.41 8.29 1.74
N ILE A 29 6.20 9.06 2.48
CA ILE A 29 5.68 10.24 3.20
C ILE A 29 5.08 11.25 2.23
N PHE A 30 5.80 11.63 1.17
CA PHE A 30 5.30 12.59 0.17
C PHE A 30 4.08 12.04 -0.59
N ALA A 31 4.08 10.75 -0.91
CA ALA A 31 2.92 10.07 -1.50
C ALA A 31 1.65 10.22 -0.64
N ASN A 32 1.78 10.02 0.68
CA ASN A 32 0.67 10.20 1.61
C ASN A 32 0.26 11.66 1.78
N ARG A 33 1.20 12.62 1.67
CA ARG A 33 0.89 14.06 1.70
C ARG A 33 0.08 14.48 0.48
N ILE A 34 0.47 14.05 -0.72
CA ILE A 34 -0.30 14.30 -1.95
C ILE A 34 -1.75 13.83 -1.76
N MET A 35 -1.96 12.59 -1.31
CA MET A 35 -3.32 12.09 -1.06
C MET A 35 -4.06 12.87 0.04
N ALA A 36 -3.36 13.37 1.06
CA ALA A 36 -3.94 14.17 2.13
C ALA A 36 -4.36 15.56 1.63
N ASP A 37 -3.52 16.23 0.86
CA ASP A 37 -3.76 17.60 0.41
C ASP A 37 -4.89 17.68 -0.62
N VAL A 38 -5.07 16.61 -1.41
CA VAL A 38 -6.18 16.49 -2.36
C VAL A 38 -7.55 16.47 -1.65
N VAL A 39 -7.63 16.07 -0.36
CA VAL A 39 -8.89 16.14 0.43
C VAL A 39 -9.43 17.57 0.52
N PHE A 40 -8.56 18.57 0.41
CA PHE A 40 -8.96 19.98 0.42
C PHE A 40 -9.26 20.54 -0.98
N SER A 41 -9.15 19.72 -2.03
CA SER A 41 -9.40 20.07 -3.42
C SER A 41 -10.75 19.55 -3.91
N THR A 42 -11.30 20.17 -4.95
CA THR A 42 -12.43 19.63 -5.74
C THR A 42 -11.96 18.64 -6.81
N GLU A 43 -10.65 18.55 -7.07
CA GLU A 43 -10.06 17.69 -8.09
C GLU A 43 -9.55 16.37 -7.50
N GLY A 44 -10.47 15.48 -7.11
CA GLY A 44 -10.15 14.19 -6.47
C GLY A 44 -9.18 13.30 -7.27
N LYS A 45 -9.17 13.44 -8.60
CA LYS A 45 -8.23 12.75 -9.50
C LYS A 45 -6.75 13.01 -9.22
N LEU A 46 -6.42 14.14 -8.60
CA LEU A 46 -5.05 14.45 -8.20
C LEU A 46 -4.54 13.58 -7.05
N ALA A 47 -5.38 12.72 -6.47
CA ALA A 47 -4.96 11.71 -5.51
C ALA A 47 -4.21 10.53 -6.15
N LEU A 48 -4.44 10.26 -7.45
CA LEU A 48 -3.84 9.13 -8.16
C LEU A 48 -2.30 9.15 -8.14
N PRO A 49 -1.61 10.28 -8.43
CA PRO A 49 -0.16 10.36 -8.28
C PRO A 49 0.32 9.92 -6.89
N GLY A 50 -0.32 10.39 -5.82
CA GLY A 50 0.03 10.00 -4.46
C GLY A 50 -0.20 8.51 -4.20
N PHE A 51 -1.31 7.96 -4.69
CA PHE A 51 -1.60 6.54 -4.59
C PHE A 51 -0.53 5.67 -5.29
N PHE A 52 -0.15 6.02 -6.53
CA PHE A 52 0.88 5.28 -7.28
C PHE A 52 2.28 5.44 -6.67
N LEU A 53 2.65 6.65 -6.22
CA LEU A 53 3.93 6.89 -5.56
C LEU A 53 4.10 6.05 -4.29
N LYS A 54 3.01 5.81 -3.55
CA LYS A 54 3.01 4.95 -2.36
C LYS A 54 3.33 3.51 -2.73
N ASN A 55 2.74 2.98 -3.80
CA ASN A 55 3.07 1.64 -4.30
C ASN A 55 4.54 1.56 -4.76
N ILE A 56 5.02 2.57 -5.50
CA ILE A 56 6.41 2.66 -5.96
C ILE A 56 7.38 2.65 -4.78
N ALA A 57 7.11 3.40 -3.72
CA ALA A 57 7.92 3.40 -2.51
C ALA A 57 8.07 1.99 -1.93
N PHE A 58 6.97 1.23 -1.86
CA PHE A 58 6.99 -0.14 -1.36
C PHE A 58 7.77 -1.09 -2.28
N VAL A 59 7.53 -1.02 -3.59
CA VAL A 59 8.23 -1.86 -4.59
C VAL A 59 9.74 -1.63 -4.50
N TYR A 60 10.19 -0.38 -4.55
CA TYR A 60 11.62 -0.09 -4.55
C TYR A 60 12.29 -0.26 -3.19
N GLY A 61 11.58 -0.04 -2.08
CA GLY A 61 12.08 -0.38 -0.75
C GLY A 61 12.41 -1.88 -0.62
N ASN A 62 11.53 -2.73 -1.16
CA ASN A 62 11.76 -4.16 -1.21
C ASN A 62 12.89 -4.54 -2.17
N LEU A 63 12.93 -3.96 -3.37
CA LEU A 63 13.98 -4.23 -4.35
C LEU A 63 15.36 -3.82 -3.83
N LYS A 64 15.49 -2.66 -3.18
CA LYS A 64 16.76 -2.20 -2.59
C LYS A 64 17.30 -3.17 -1.54
N THR A 65 16.40 -3.86 -0.83
CA THR A 65 16.76 -4.79 0.23
C THR A 65 17.12 -6.18 -0.31
N ARG A 66 16.50 -6.60 -1.42
CA ARG A 66 16.52 -8.01 -1.87
C ARG A 66 17.22 -8.24 -3.21
N ALA A 67 17.19 -7.27 -4.11
CA ALA A 67 17.69 -7.43 -5.47
C ALA A 67 19.20 -7.21 -5.54
N PRO A 68 19.92 -7.92 -6.43
CA PRO A 68 21.31 -7.60 -6.76
C PRO A 68 21.45 -6.14 -7.23
N ALA A 69 22.59 -5.51 -6.93
CA ALA A 69 22.83 -4.10 -7.23
C ALA A 69 22.62 -3.73 -8.72
N THR A 70 22.99 -4.63 -9.64
CA THR A 70 22.80 -4.45 -11.09
C THR A 70 21.33 -4.48 -11.49
N SER A 71 20.57 -5.46 -10.97
CA SER A 71 19.12 -5.56 -11.18
C SER A 71 18.39 -4.36 -10.57
N PHE A 72 18.79 -3.94 -9.37
CA PHE A 72 18.25 -2.74 -8.72
C PHE A 72 18.54 -1.47 -9.52
N SER A 73 19.76 -1.29 -10.05
CA SER A 73 20.11 -0.13 -10.88
C SER A 73 19.27 -0.06 -12.16
N THR A 74 19.06 -1.22 -12.81
CA THR A 74 18.21 -1.31 -14.01
C THR A 74 16.75 -0.99 -13.66
N ALA A 75 16.23 -1.58 -12.59
CA ALA A 75 14.91 -1.27 -12.05
C ALA A 75 14.78 0.23 -11.75
N LYS A 76 15.79 0.86 -11.12
CA LYS A 76 15.77 2.29 -10.79
C LYS A 76 15.62 3.15 -12.04
N SER A 77 16.27 2.80 -13.15
CA SER A 77 16.13 3.54 -14.41
C SER A 77 14.70 3.54 -14.97
N ILE A 78 13.96 2.44 -14.77
CA ILE A 78 12.55 2.32 -15.18
C ILE A 78 11.69 3.26 -14.32
N GLY A 79 11.92 3.26 -13.00
CA GLY A 79 11.22 4.12 -12.05
C GLY A 79 11.50 5.59 -12.29
N SER A 80 12.77 6.00 -12.46
CA SER A 80 13.12 7.39 -12.78
C SER A 80 12.41 7.88 -14.04
N ARG A 81 12.30 7.04 -15.08
CA ARG A 81 11.59 7.38 -16.33
C ARG A 81 10.10 7.58 -16.10
N TYR A 82 9.46 6.66 -15.37
CA TYR A 82 8.04 6.79 -15.04
C TYR A 82 7.78 8.05 -14.21
N LEU A 83 8.60 8.30 -13.19
CA LEU A 83 8.42 9.44 -12.30
C LEU A 83 8.66 10.79 -13.01
N ASP A 84 9.64 10.88 -13.90
CA ASP A 84 9.82 12.06 -14.75
C ASP A 84 8.57 12.33 -15.62
N SER A 85 7.97 11.28 -16.18
CA SER A 85 6.71 11.40 -16.93
C SER A 85 5.55 11.85 -16.04
N LEU A 86 5.42 11.26 -14.84
CA LEU A 86 4.43 11.64 -13.83
C LEU A 86 4.54 13.14 -13.46
N GLY A 87 5.76 13.62 -13.20
CA GLY A 87 6.02 15.03 -12.89
C GLY A 87 5.56 15.96 -14.02
N LYS A 88 5.83 15.58 -15.27
CA LYS A 88 5.37 16.32 -16.46
C LYS A 88 3.85 16.29 -16.62
N LEU A 89 3.19 15.16 -16.32
CA LEU A 89 1.74 15.04 -16.40
C LEU A 89 1.04 15.94 -15.38
N VAL A 90 1.50 15.97 -14.14
CA VAL A 90 0.87 16.80 -13.08
C VAL A 90 1.20 18.29 -13.22
N ALA A 91 2.26 18.63 -13.95
CA ALA A 91 2.58 20.01 -14.29
C ALA A 91 1.61 20.63 -15.33
N LYS A 92 0.91 19.80 -16.11
CA LYS A 92 -0.08 20.25 -17.09
C LYS A 92 -1.36 20.77 -16.43
N SER A 93 -2.11 21.59 -17.16
CA SER A 93 -3.43 22.07 -16.73
C SER A 93 -4.55 21.09 -17.11
N ASP A 94 -4.35 20.36 -18.20
CA ASP A 94 -5.17 19.25 -18.67
C ASP A 94 -4.61 17.92 -18.13
N PHE A 95 -4.88 17.64 -16.86
CA PHE A 95 -4.51 16.36 -16.27
C PHE A 95 -5.31 15.20 -16.90
N ASP A 96 -4.62 14.32 -17.61
CA ASP A 96 -5.14 13.18 -18.37
C ASP A 96 -5.01 11.88 -17.55
N GLU A 97 -6.13 11.43 -16.98
CA GLU A 97 -6.17 10.24 -16.13
C GLU A 97 -5.89 8.95 -16.92
N ASN A 98 -6.39 8.86 -18.16
CA ASN A 98 -6.20 7.69 -19.01
C ASN A 98 -4.72 7.45 -19.30
N ARG A 99 -4.02 8.52 -19.67
CA ARG A 99 -2.58 8.45 -19.92
C ARG A 99 -1.81 8.10 -18.66
N LEU A 100 -2.16 8.67 -17.52
CA LEU A 100 -1.51 8.34 -16.26
C LEU A 100 -1.65 6.85 -15.93
N TRP A 101 -2.84 6.28 -16.10
CA TRP A 101 -3.09 4.86 -15.87
C TRP A 101 -2.31 3.95 -16.81
N GLN A 102 -2.24 4.29 -18.10
CA GLN A 102 -1.43 3.56 -19.07
C GLN A 102 0.05 3.57 -18.70
N GLU A 103 0.59 4.74 -18.36
CA GLU A 103 2.00 4.87 -17.96
C GLU A 103 2.28 4.11 -16.65
N TYR A 104 1.34 4.10 -15.69
CA TYR A 104 1.48 3.36 -14.44
C TYR A 104 1.42 1.84 -14.65
N HIS A 105 0.52 1.38 -15.51
CA HIS A 105 0.43 -0.03 -15.89
C HIS A 105 1.71 -0.50 -16.58
N GLU A 106 2.21 0.25 -17.57
CA GLU A 106 3.47 -0.06 -18.23
C GLU A 106 4.65 -0.12 -17.27
N PHE A 107 4.70 0.81 -16.31
CA PHE A 107 5.69 0.78 -15.25
C PHE A 107 5.56 -0.52 -14.43
N SER A 108 4.34 -0.86 -14.01
CA SER A 108 4.04 -2.03 -13.17
C SER A 108 4.39 -3.35 -13.87
N ASP A 109 4.07 -3.49 -15.16
CA ASP A 109 4.41 -4.67 -15.96
C ASP A 109 5.92 -4.79 -16.24
N LYS A 110 6.64 -3.67 -16.32
CA LYS A 110 8.11 -3.69 -16.45
C LYS A 110 8.81 -4.01 -15.13
N ILE A 111 8.37 -3.41 -14.03
CA ILE A 111 9.05 -3.53 -12.73
C ILE A 111 8.87 -4.90 -12.10
N ARG A 112 7.74 -5.58 -12.36
CA ARG A 112 7.44 -6.89 -11.76
C ARG A 112 8.51 -7.95 -12.03
N LYS A 113 9.18 -7.86 -13.19
CA LYS A 113 10.22 -8.83 -13.60
C LYS A 113 11.41 -8.81 -12.64
N PHE A 114 11.66 -7.67 -11.99
CA PHE A 114 12.71 -7.53 -10.97
C PHE A 114 12.30 -8.06 -9.59
N GLN A 115 11.02 -8.38 -9.40
CA GLN A 115 10.48 -8.90 -8.14
C GLN A 115 10.37 -10.42 -8.12
N MET A 116 10.57 -11.09 -9.28
CA MET A 116 10.60 -12.54 -9.39
C MET A 116 11.91 -13.11 -8.83
N ASN A 117 11.85 -14.31 -8.27
CA ASN A 117 13.07 -15.06 -7.95
C ASN A 117 13.62 -15.79 -9.19
N GLU A 118 14.84 -16.32 -9.08
CA GLU A 118 15.54 -16.99 -10.20
C GLU A 118 14.77 -18.19 -10.77
N PHE A 119 14.06 -18.93 -9.93
CA PHE A 119 13.27 -20.09 -10.36
C PHE A 119 12.03 -19.65 -11.12
N GLU A 120 11.36 -18.60 -10.64
CA GLU A 120 10.19 -18.01 -11.29
C GLU A 120 10.57 -17.44 -12.66
N GLU A 121 11.66 -16.67 -12.74
CA GLU A 121 12.13 -16.04 -13.98
C GLU A 121 12.47 -17.07 -15.06
N THR A 122 13.03 -18.21 -14.64
CA THR A 122 13.43 -19.27 -15.58
C THR A 122 12.26 -20.16 -16.00
N SER A 123 11.28 -20.37 -15.12
CA SER A 123 10.24 -21.39 -15.31
C SER A 123 8.94 -20.83 -15.88
N TYR A 124 8.58 -19.59 -15.54
CA TYR A 124 7.32 -19.01 -15.93
C TYR A 124 7.46 -18.08 -17.13
N LYS A 125 6.40 -18.03 -17.92
CA LYS A 125 6.25 -17.10 -19.04
C LYS A 125 5.06 -16.20 -18.79
N ASP A 126 5.07 -15.06 -19.47
CA ASP A 126 3.93 -14.17 -19.53
C ASP A 126 2.68 -14.93 -20.04
N ASN A 127 1.56 -14.76 -19.35
CA ASN A 127 0.30 -15.42 -19.65
C ASN A 127 -0.86 -14.52 -19.20
N LEU A 128 -1.12 -13.49 -20.01
CA LEU A 128 -2.11 -12.46 -19.72
C LEU A 128 -3.52 -13.04 -19.61
N ASP A 129 -3.87 -14.02 -20.47
CA ASP A 129 -5.17 -14.71 -20.42
C ASP A 129 -5.41 -15.38 -19.06
N PHE A 130 -4.38 -16.06 -18.53
CA PHE A 130 -4.46 -16.65 -17.20
C PHE A 130 -4.60 -15.58 -16.11
N THR A 131 -3.81 -14.51 -16.17
CA THR A 131 -3.91 -13.42 -15.19
C THR A 131 -5.31 -12.81 -15.18
N HIS A 132 -5.82 -12.44 -16.34
CA HIS A 132 -7.15 -11.86 -16.47
C HIS A 132 -8.24 -12.80 -15.94
N HIS A 133 -8.17 -14.09 -16.33
CA HIS A 133 -9.12 -15.09 -15.84
C HIS A 133 -9.07 -15.25 -14.31
N ALA A 134 -7.87 -15.32 -13.74
CA ALA A 134 -7.68 -15.54 -12.32
C ALA A 134 -8.08 -14.31 -11.49
N ILE A 135 -7.75 -13.10 -11.94
CA ILE A 135 -8.18 -11.85 -11.27
C ILE A 135 -9.69 -11.71 -11.33
N LYS A 136 -10.33 -11.98 -12.49
CA LYS A 136 -11.79 -12.01 -12.60
C LYS A 136 -12.42 -13.02 -11.64
N TRP A 137 -11.81 -14.20 -11.49
CA TRP A 137 -12.25 -15.19 -10.51
C TRP A 137 -12.13 -14.66 -9.08
N LEU A 138 -11.02 -14.01 -8.72
CA LEU A 138 -10.79 -13.44 -7.38
C LEU A 138 -11.78 -12.31 -7.04
N ILE A 139 -12.13 -11.46 -8.01
CA ILE A 139 -13.16 -10.42 -7.84
C ILE A 139 -14.55 -11.05 -7.64
N ARG A 140 -14.89 -12.07 -8.41
CA ARG A 140 -16.15 -12.82 -8.17
C ARG A 140 -16.14 -13.49 -6.80
N TYR A 141 -15.01 -14.04 -6.39
CA TYR A 141 -14.86 -14.67 -5.08
C TYR A 141 -15.01 -13.65 -3.93
N LEU A 142 -14.53 -12.42 -4.11
CA LEU A 142 -14.78 -11.31 -3.18
C LEU A 142 -16.28 -11.08 -3.00
N ASP A 143 -17.05 -11.01 -4.09
CA ASP A 143 -18.50 -10.79 -4.03
C ASP A 143 -19.24 -11.97 -3.38
N GLU A 144 -18.98 -13.19 -3.86
CA GLU A 144 -19.62 -14.41 -3.35
C GLU A 144 -19.31 -14.69 -1.87
N LYS A 145 -18.15 -14.23 -1.37
CA LYS A 145 -17.69 -14.46 0.01
C LYS A 145 -17.55 -13.18 0.83
N ARG A 146 -18.19 -12.07 0.42
CA ARG A 146 -18.09 -10.77 1.11
C ARG A 146 -18.49 -10.81 2.58
N ASP A 147 -19.31 -11.77 3.00
CA ASP A 147 -19.68 -11.98 4.41
C ASP A 147 -18.48 -12.32 5.31
N ILE A 148 -17.33 -12.75 4.76
CA ILE A 148 -16.08 -12.89 5.53
C ILE A 148 -15.65 -11.54 6.14
N LEU A 149 -16.07 -10.41 5.55
CA LEU A 149 -15.86 -9.07 6.09
C LEU A 149 -16.67 -8.78 7.36
N PHE A 150 -17.52 -9.70 7.83
CA PHE A 150 -18.11 -9.61 9.17
C PHE A 150 -17.20 -10.12 10.28
N ASP A 151 -16.13 -10.85 9.96
CA ASP A 151 -15.14 -11.24 10.97
C ASP A 151 -14.15 -10.08 11.20
N PRO A 152 -14.07 -9.50 12.41
CA PRO A 152 -13.15 -8.39 12.69
C PRO A 152 -11.67 -8.76 12.48
N ASN A 153 -11.30 -10.03 12.62
CA ASN A 153 -9.92 -10.52 12.53
C ASN A 153 -9.57 -11.04 11.13
N ASN A 154 -10.48 -10.96 10.16
CA ASN A 154 -10.21 -11.47 8.83
C ASN A 154 -9.04 -10.74 8.15
N VAL A 155 -8.38 -11.45 7.24
CA VAL A 155 -7.35 -10.92 6.33
C VAL A 155 -7.76 -11.15 4.88
N PHE A 156 -9.05 -11.10 4.59
CA PHE A 156 -9.61 -11.56 3.32
C PHE A 156 -9.13 -10.73 2.13
N LEU A 157 -9.24 -9.40 2.22
CA LEU A 157 -8.76 -8.49 1.17
C LEU A 157 -7.24 -8.61 0.96
N LYS A 158 -6.47 -8.72 2.04
CA LYS A 158 -5.02 -9.00 1.99
C LYS A 158 -4.70 -10.32 1.30
N GLY A 159 -5.49 -11.36 1.55
CA GLY A 159 -5.35 -12.66 0.89
C GLY A 159 -5.63 -12.59 -0.61
N LEU A 160 -6.67 -11.86 -1.01
CA LEU A 160 -6.98 -11.59 -2.42
C LEU A 160 -5.82 -10.83 -3.09
N LEU A 161 -5.37 -9.74 -2.48
CA LEU A 161 -4.26 -8.93 -3.00
C LEU A 161 -2.97 -9.75 -3.13
N ASN A 162 -2.66 -10.58 -2.13
CA ASN A 162 -1.48 -11.44 -2.20
C ASN A 162 -1.50 -12.38 -3.42
N GLU A 163 -2.66 -12.96 -3.74
CA GLU A 163 -2.79 -13.80 -4.94
C GLU A 163 -2.80 -12.99 -6.23
N MET A 164 -3.51 -11.86 -6.28
CA MET A 164 -3.51 -10.96 -7.45
C MET A 164 -2.09 -10.49 -7.77
N ASP A 165 -1.36 -9.99 -6.77
CA ASP A 165 0.02 -9.52 -6.90
C ASP A 165 0.96 -10.65 -7.31
N ARG A 166 0.78 -11.86 -6.76
CA ARG A 166 1.59 -13.02 -7.16
C ARG A 166 1.38 -13.36 -8.63
N ILE A 167 0.12 -13.45 -9.06
CA ILE A 167 -0.25 -13.81 -10.44
C ILE A 167 0.25 -12.74 -11.40
N PHE A 168 -0.07 -11.47 -11.14
CA PHE A 168 0.37 -10.35 -11.96
C PHE A 168 1.89 -10.29 -12.03
N ARG A 169 2.60 -10.47 -10.90
CA ARG A 169 4.06 -10.44 -10.87
C ARG A 169 4.69 -11.47 -11.82
N VAL A 170 4.18 -12.70 -11.77
CA VAL A 170 4.74 -13.84 -12.51
C VAL A 170 4.36 -13.82 -13.98
N HIS A 171 3.10 -13.50 -14.30
CA HIS A 171 2.55 -13.68 -15.65
C HIS A 171 2.29 -12.38 -16.42
N GLY A 172 2.49 -11.22 -15.77
CA GLY A 172 2.02 -9.93 -16.30
C GLY A 172 0.51 -9.81 -16.19
N GLY A 173 -0.03 -8.74 -16.76
CA GLY A 173 -1.46 -8.54 -16.86
C GLY A 173 -1.79 -7.41 -17.81
N GLU A 174 -3.06 -7.11 -17.94
CA GLU A 174 -3.56 -6.00 -18.74
C GLU A 174 -3.91 -4.80 -17.84
N LEU A 175 -4.28 -3.68 -18.46
CA LEU A 175 -4.64 -2.46 -17.74
C LEU A 175 -5.84 -2.68 -16.78
N ILE A 176 -6.82 -3.49 -17.20
CA ILE A 176 -7.96 -3.91 -16.36
C ILE A 176 -7.53 -4.58 -15.06
N ASP A 177 -6.48 -5.40 -15.11
CA ASP A 177 -5.94 -6.08 -13.94
C ASP A 177 -5.29 -5.10 -12.97
N THR A 178 -4.68 -4.04 -13.51
CA THR A 178 -4.09 -2.95 -12.72
C THR A 178 -5.17 -2.12 -12.03
N TYR A 179 -6.32 -1.89 -12.68
CA TYR A 179 -7.48 -1.28 -12.02
C TYR A 179 -8.00 -2.15 -10.88
N ALA A 180 -8.15 -3.46 -11.11
CA ALA A 180 -8.63 -4.39 -10.10
C ALA A 180 -7.75 -4.40 -8.85
N ILE A 181 -6.44 -4.56 -9.03
CA ILE A 181 -5.46 -4.54 -7.93
C ILE A 181 -5.51 -3.21 -7.17
N SER A 182 -5.59 -2.09 -7.89
CA SER A 182 -5.64 -0.75 -7.29
C SER A 182 -6.89 -0.54 -6.44
N LEU A 183 -8.07 -0.92 -6.97
CA LEU A 183 -9.35 -0.79 -6.28
C LEU A 183 -9.40 -1.63 -5.00
N VAL A 184 -8.95 -2.90 -5.08
CA VAL A 184 -8.91 -3.79 -3.90
C VAL A 184 -7.86 -3.30 -2.90
N THR A 185 -6.73 -2.73 -3.36
CA THR A 185 -5.71 -2.13 -2.48
C THR A 185 -6.27 -0.95 -1.69
N ALA A 186 -6.99 -0.05 -2.36
CA ALA A 186 -7.63 1.09 -1.69
C ALA A 186 -8.72 0.61 -0.71
N LEU A 187 -9.50 -0.41 -1.08
CA LEU A 187 -10.52 -1.00 -0.21
C LEU A 187 -9.91 -1.64 1.04
N ASP A 188 -8.82 -2.39 0.92
CA ASP A 188 -8.12 -2.97 2.08
C ASP A 188 -7.62 -1.89 3.04
N GLY A 189 -6.98 -0.84 2.50
CA GLY A 189 -6.49 0.28 3.29
C GLY A 189 -7.62 1.00 4.03
N TYR A 190 -8.73 1.29 3.34
CA TYR A 190 -9.93 1.87 3.96
C TYR A 190 -10.52 0.94 5.03
N TYR A 191 -10.63 -0.34 4.72
CA TYR A 191 -11.24 -1.35 5.58
C TYR A 191 -10.45 -1.54 6.89
N ASP A 192 -9.12 -1.43 6.87
CA ASP A 192 -8.29 -1.48 8.07
C ASP A 192 -8.71 -0.44 9.12
N TYR A 193 -9.01 0.79 8.70
CA TYR A 193 -9.53 1.84 9.59
C TYR A 193 -11.00 1.65 9.93
N PHE A 194 -11.81 1.26 8.94
CA PHE A 194 -13.23 1.00 9.13
C PHE A 194 -13.47 0.02 10.28
N ARG A 195 -12.69 -1.06 10.35
CA ARG A 195 -12.76 -2.06 11.42
C ARG A 195 -12.52 -1.47 12.81
N LEU A 196 -11.59 -0.52 12.92
CA LEU A 196 -11.32 0.17 14.18
C LEU A 196 -12.47 1.11 14.55
N ALA A 197 -12.98 1.86 13.57
CA ALA A 197 -14.03 2.86 13.78
C ALA A 197 -15.37 2.25 14.19
N TYR A 198 -15.71 1.07 13.65
CA TYR A 198 -16.99 0.41 13.85
C TYR A 198 -16.90 -0.89 14.67
N LYS A 199 -15.90 -0.97 15.56
CA LYS A 199 -15.76 -2.06 16.53
C LYS A 199 -16.94 -2.06 17.52
N THR A 200 -17.51 -3.23 17.76
CA THR A 200 -18.59 -3.41 18.75
C THR A 200 -18.03 -3.65 20.16
N PRO A 201 -18.83 -3.48 21.23
CA PRO A 201 -18.36 -3.66 22.61
C PRO A 201 -17.80 -5.04 22.93
N ASP A 202 -18.27 -6.09 22.24
CA ASP A 202 -17.83 -7.48 22.33
C ASP A 202 -16.61 -7.81 21.46
N ALA A 203 -15.90 -6.79 20.98
CA ALA A 203 -14.77 -6.88 20.07
C ALA A 203 -15.08 -7.45 18.67
N GLY A 204 -16.36 -7.53 18.30
CA GLY A 204 -16.83 -7.73 16.93
C GLY A 204 -16.73 -6.47 16.06
N ILE A 205 -17.34 -6.54 14.88
CA ILE A 205 -17.54 -5.41 13.96
C ILE A 205 -19.02 -5.18 13.71
N ASN A 206 -19.44 -3.92 13.56
CA ASN A 206 -20.83 -3.59 13.27
C ASN A 206 -21.22 -4.04 11.85
N GLN A 207 -21.89 -5.19 11.75
CA GLN A 207 -22.30 -5.79 10.48
C GLN A 207 -23.24 -4.88 9.66
N ASN A 208 -24.11 -4.10 10.32
CA ASN A 208 -24.98 -3.16 9.60
C ASN A 208 -24.15 -2.08 8.91
N LYS A 209 -23.10 -1.58 9.57
CA LYS A 209 -22.17 -0.63 8.95
C LYS A 209 -21.34 -1.25 7.83
N VAL A 210 -20.94 -2.52 7.95
CA VAL A 210 -20.27 -3.25 6.85
C VAL A 210 -21.19 -3.29 5.63
N LYS A 211 -22.47 -3.66 5.80
CA LYS A 211 -23.45 -3.69 4.72
C LYS A 211 -23.75 -2.31 4.13
N GLU A 212 -23.79 -1.27 4.95
CA GLU A 212 -24.13 0.10 4.54
C GLU A 212 -22.97 0.80 3.84
N ILE A 213 -21.72 0.52 4.22
CA ILE A 213 -20.55 1.30 3.78
C ILE A 213 -19.59 0.47 2.94
N ILE A 214 -19.27 -0.77 3.34
CA ILE A 214 -18.26 -1.59 2.67
C ILE A 214 -18.83 -2.35 1.48
N PHE A 215 -20.00 -2.99 1.63
CA PHE A 215 -20.60 -3.75 0.53
C PHE A 215 -20.89 -2.91 -0.72
N PRO A 216 -21.33 -1.64 -0.63
CA PRO A 216 -21.46 -0.80 -1.80
C PRO A 216 -20.14 -0.59 -2.56
N PHE A 217 -18.99 -0.55 -1.89
CA PHE A 217 -17.70 -0.51 -2.59
C PHE A 217 -17.40 -1.83 -3.30
N VAL A 218 -17.71 -2.97 -2.66
CA VAL A 218 -17.59 -4.29 -3.32
C VAL A 218 -18.46 -4.33 -4.58
N ASP A 219 -19.73 -3.92 -4.47
CA ASP A 219 -20.66 -3.88 -5.61
C ASP A 219 -20.15 -2.98 -6.74
N LYS A 220 -19.67 -1.76 -6.41
CA LYS A 220 -19.06 -0.83 -7.40
C LYS A 220 -17.87 -1.47 -8.10
N ILE A 221 -16.95 -2.09 -7.36
CA ILE A 221 -15.76 -2.74 -7.92
C ILE A 221 -16.15 -3.89 -8.85
N VAL A 222 -17.07 -4.75 -8.42
CA VAL A 222 -17.54 -5.89 -9.22
C VAL A 222 -18.22 -5.41 -10.50
N ASN A 223 -19.06 -4.39 -10.44
CA ASN A 223 -19.76 -3.84 -11.60
C ASN A 223 -18.78 -3.22 -12.61
N ILE A 224 -17.82 -2.42 -12.15
CA ILE A 224 -16.79 -1.83 -13.02
C ILE A 224 -16.00 -2.93 -13.74
N LEU A 225 -15.52 -3.93 -12.99
CA LEU A 225 -14.62 -4.98 -13.52
C LEU A 225 -15.35 -6.08 -14.29
N SER A 226 -16.68 -6.13 -14.23
CA SER A 226 -17.50 -7.04 -15.04
C SER A 226 -17.97 -6.41 -16.35
N SER A 227 -17.76 -5.11 -16.55
CA SER A 227 -18.17 -4.38 -17.75
C SER A 227 -17.27 -4.73 -18.94
N GLU A 228 -17.83 -4.75 -20.14
CA GLU A 228 -17.08 -5.00 -21.39
C GLU A 228 -16.10 -3.86 -21.70
N GLU A 229 -16.50 -2.62 -21.39
CA GLU A 229 -15.68 -1.43 -21.50
C GLU A 229 -15.56 -0.75 -20.14
N ILE A 230 -14.34 -0.50 -19.69
CA ILE A 230 -14.10 0.17 -18.41
C ILE A 230 -14.11 1.69 -18.60
N ASN A 231 -14.98 2.34 -17.84
CA ASN A 231 -14.97 3.78 -17.67
C ASN A 231 -13.93 4.17 -16.61
N VAL A 232 -12.80 4.74 -17.04
CA VAL A 232 -11.72 5.18 -16.15
C VAL A 232 -12.19 6.19 -15.10
N SER A 233 -13.15 7.05 -15.44
CA SER A 233 -13.70 8.00 -14.48
C SER A 233 -14.44 7.32 -13.32
N GLU A 234 -15.04 6.14 -13.54
CA GLU A 234 -15.68 5.37 -12.47
C GLU A 234 -14.64 4.71 -11.56
N VAL A 235 -13.57 4.17 -12.13
CA VAL A 235 -12.41 3.65 -11.38
C VAL A 235 -11.84 4.75 -10.48
N ASP A 236 -11.59 5.93 -11.05
CA ASP A 236 -11.04 7.07 -10.34
C ASP A 236 -11.98 7.58 -9.24
N GLY A 237 -13.29 7.61 -9.52
CA GLY A 237 -14.30 7.99 -8.53
C GLY A 237 -14.29 7.06 -7.31
N VAL A 238 -14.27 5.75 -7.53
CA VAL A 238 -14.22 4.76 -6.43
C VAL A 238 -12.91 4.85 -5.66
N LEU A 239 -11.76 4.94 -6.36
CA LEU A 239 -10.47 5.13 -5.71
C LEU A 239 -10.43 6.39 -4.89
N TRP A 240 -10.95 7.51 -5.42
CA TRP A 240 -11.00 8.76 -4.71
C TRP A 240 -11.84 8.66 -3.43
N GLU A 241 -13.05 8.09 -3.49
CA GLU A 241 -13.89 7.87 -2.31
C GLU A 241 -13.16 7.08 -1.22
N LEU A 242 -12.50 5.98 -1.60
CA LEU A 242 -11.74 5.12 -0.68
C LEU A 242 -10.51 5.83 -0.10
N ILE A 243 -9.72 6.53 -0.94
CA ILE A 243 -8.53 7.28 -0.51
C ILE A 243 -8.93 8.41 0.43
N ARG A 244 -9.97 9.18 0.08
CA ARG A 244 -10.47 10.27 0.90
C ARG A 244 -10.91 9.74 2.26
N GLY A 245 -11.72 8.69 2.28
CA GLY A 245 -12.18 8.07 3.51
C GLY A 245 -11.02 7.52 4.36
N TRP A 246 -10.00 6.94 3.72
CA TRP A 246 -8.77 6.50 4.39
C TRP A 246 -8.02 7.68 5.04
N ARG A 247 -7.91 8.83 4.36
CA ARG A 247 -7.29 10.05 4.92
C ARG A 247 -8.12 10.65 6.05
N GLU A 248 -9.44 10.67 5.92
CA GLU A 248 -10.35 11.12 6.98
C GLU A 248 -10.20 10.24 8.23
N PHE A 249 -10.10 8.92 8.08
CA PHE A 249 -9.82 8.04 9.21
C PHE A 249 -8.42 8.24 9.81
N PHE A 250 -7.39 8.48 8.98
CA PHE A 250 -6.04 8.78 9.48
C PHE A 250 -6.03 9.99 10.42
N ILE A 251 -6.84 11.02 10.16
CA ILE A 251 -6.98 12.18 11.06
C ILE A 251 -7.52 11.77 12.44
N HIS A 252 -8.45 10.82 12.48
CA HIS A 252 -9.08 10.37 13.73
C HIS A 252 -8.19 9.41 14.53
N TYR A 253 -7.49 8.51 13.83
CA TYR A 253 -6.86 7.35 14.46
C TYR A 253 -5.33 7.30 14.33
N MET A 254 -4.73 8.22 13.56
CA MET A 254 -3.30 8.17 13.18
C MET A 254 -2.94 6.83 12.54
N GLU A 255 -1.65 6.49 12.45
CA GLU A 255 -1.20 5.26 11.79
C GLU A 255 -1.67 3.99 12.54
N LEU A 256 -2.35 3.09 11.82
CA LEU A 256 -2.80 1.81 12.37
C LEU A 256 -1.58 0.91 12.59
N ARG A 257 -1.09 0.95 13.83
CA ARG A 257 0.13 0.33 14.37
C ARG A 257 1.40 1.17 14.18
N PRO A 258 2.25 1.27 15.22
CA PRO A 258 3.60 1.79 15.05
C PRO A 258 4.39 0.84 14.15
N ARG A 259 5.35 1.40 13.41
CA ARG A 259 6.42 0.64 12.75
C ARG A 259 6.95 -0.46 13.68
N PRO A 260 7.24 -1.68 13.19
CA PRO A 260 8.03 -2.64 13.97
C PRO A 260 9.38 -1.96 14.28
N GLY A 261 9.57 -1.52 15.52
CA GLY A 261 10.69 -0.67 15.95
C GLY A 261 10.29 0.45 16.92
N PHE A 262 9.03 0.90 16.93
CA PHE A 262 8.51 1.75 18.01
C PHE A 262 7.83 0.88 19.08
N VAL A 263 8.64 0.06 19.75
CA VAL A 263 8.39 -0.14 21.17
C VAL A 263 8.66 1.23 21.77
N VAL A 264 7.63 1.94 22.23
CA VAL A 264 7.90 2.92 23.28
C VAL A 264 8.41 2.06 24.41
N GLU A 265 9.74 1.88 24.51
CA GLU A 265 10.35 1.55 25.77
C GLU A 265 9.93 2.68 26.69
N ARG A 266 8.79 2.50 27.36
CA ARG A 266 8.65 3.05 28.69
C ARG A 266 9.72 2.30 29.46
N GLY A 267 10.95 2.81 29.40
CA GLY A 267 11.98 2.48 30.35
C GLY A 267 11.33 2.73 31.70
N ILE A 268 10.90 1.65 32.36
CA ILE A 268 10.59 1.72 33.77
C ILE A 268 11.95 2.04 34.36
N GLU A 269 12.16 3.30 34.77
CA GLU A 269 13.30 3.63 35.60
C GLU A 269 13.14 2.83 36.90
N LEU A 270 13.85 1.69 36.92
CA LEU A 270 14.43 1.06 38.09
C LEU A 270 14.68 2.09 39.20
N PRO A 271 13.90 2.22 40.31
CA PRO A 271 14.38 2.98 41.45
C PRO A 271 15.79 2.49 41.80
N GLU A 272 16.70 3.39 42.14
CA GLU A 272 18.14 3.04 42.27
C GLU A 272 18.38 1.87 43.24
N GLU A 273 17.54 1.71 44.27
CA GLU A 273 17.58 0.54 45.16
C GLU A 273 17.30 -0.79 44.47
N ALA A 274 16.36 -0.82 43.51
CA ALA A 274 16.03 -2.01 42.74
C ALA A 274 17.15 -2.35 41.75
N LYS A 275 17.77 -1.36 41.10
CA LYS A 275 18.96 -1.57 40.25
C LYS A 275 20.13 -2.13 41.06
N LYS A 276 20.38 -1.59 42.25
CA LYS A 276 21.46 -2.05 43.13
C LYS A 276 21.25 -3.50 43.59
N ARG A 277 20.04 -3.86 44.02
CA ARG A 277 19.70 -5.24 44.40
C ARG A 277 19.85 -6.22 43.23
N LEU A 278 19.42 -5.84 42.03
CA LEU A 278 19.58 -6.66 40.82
C LEU A 278 21.06 -6.88 40.50
N THR A 279 21.87 -5.81 40.54
CA THR A 279 23.30 -5.87 40.27
C THR A 279 24.02 -6.76 41.29
N GLU A 280 23.71 -6.62 42.58
CA GLU A 280 24.28 -7.46 43.64
C GLU A 280 23.86 -8.93 43.50
N THR A 281 22.62 -9.20 43.08
CA THR A 281 22.12 -10.57 42.88
C THR A 281 22.79 -11.24 41.68
N ILE A 282 22.95 -10.52 40.57
CA ILE A 282 23.64 -11.00 39.36
C ILE A 282 25.13 -11.24 39.66
N THR A 283 25.78 -10.31 40.37
CA THR A 283 27.19 -10.44 40.74
C THR A 283 27.42 -11.66 41.63
N ARG A 284 26.58 -11.87 42.66
CA ARG A 284 26.66 -13.07 43.50
C ARG A 284 26.39 -14.37 42.74
N ALA A 285 25.48 -14.36 41.77
CA ALA A 285 25.20 -15.54 40.94
C ALA A 285 26.40 -15.90 40.07
N LEU A 286 27.03 -14.91 39.43
CA LEU A 286 28.23 -15.09 38.60
C LEU A 286 29.45 -15.51 39.43
N GLU A 287 29.65 -14.94 40.62
CA GLU A 287 30.73 -15.37 41.54
C GLU A 287 30.57 -16.83 41.98
N LYS A 288 29.32 -17.30 42.13
CA LYS A 288 29.01 -18.69 42.49
C LYS A 288 29.26 -19.66 41.33
N GLU A 289 29.08 -19.23 40.08
CA GLU A 289 29.43 -20.03 38.90
C GLU A 289 30.94 -20.09 38.65
N VAL A 290 31.68 -19.01 38.93
CA VAL A 290 33.14 -18.95 38.75
C VAL A 290 33.88 -19.66 39.90
N GLY A 291 33.29 -19.74 41.10
CA GLY A 291 33.85 -20.42 42.27
C GLY A 291 33.77 -21.95 42.26
N VAL A 292 33.07 -22.57 41.32
CA VAL A 292 32.97 -24.04 41.17
C VAL A 292 33.87 -24.50 40.00
N LYS A 293 35.15 -24.11 40.06
CA LYS A 293 36.24 -24.79 39.33
C LYS A 293 37.48 -24.83 40.21
N LYS A 294 37.51 -25.79 41.13
CA LYS A 294 38.73 -26.41 41.66
C LYS A 294 38.47 -27.90 41.86
#